data_AF-Q2S294-F1
#
_entry.id   AF-Q2S294-F1
#
_cell.length_a   1.000
_cell.length_b   1.000
_cell.length_c   1.000
_cell.angle_alpha   90.00
_cell.angle_beta   90.00
_cell.angle_gamma   90.00
#
_symmetry.space_group_name_H-M   'P 1'
#
loop_
_entity.id
_entity.type
_entity.pdbx_description
1 polymer ?
#
loop_
_entity_poly.entity_id
_entity_poly.type
_entity_poly.pdbx_seq_one_letter_code
_entity_poly.pdbx_strand_id
1 'polypeptide(L)'
;MFSMLGGGMAAWGVDKWVRYPEARASQFGFEAPLWPAFTLFVLAATAVGVRLLWIAAGRVEDGEDLFAQRHRRRRSDPPPPPESE
;
A
#
# COMPACT_ATOMS: atom_id res chain seq x y z
N MET A 1 4.27 11.18 4.96
CA MET A 1 4.67 11.10 3.54
C MET A 1 3.58 10.50 2.65
N PHE A 2 3.15 9.25 2.89
CA PHE A 2 2.16 8.58 2.02
C PHE A 2 0.84 9.35 1.91
N SER A 3 0.31 9.87 3.03
CA SER A 3 -0.90 10.71 3.04
C SER A 3 -0.74 12.03 2.28
N MET A 4 0.45 12.63 2.31
CA MET A 4 0.74 13.87 1.58
C MET A 4 0.80 13.63 0.08
N LEU A 5 1.47 12.55 -0.36
CA LEU A 5 1.52 12.16 -1.76
C LEU A 5 0.13 11.83 -2.30
N GLY A 6 -0.61 10.98 -1.57
CA GLY A 6 -1.96 10.59 -1.95
C GLY A 6 -2.95 11.75 -1.97
N GLY A 7 -2.91 12.61 -0.94
CA GLY A 7 -3.73 13.82 -0.87
C GLY A 7 -3.40 14.82 -1.98
N GLY A 8 -2.11 15.04 -2.26
CA GLY A 8 -1.66 15.90 -3.36
C GLY A 8 -2.13 15.39 -4.71
N MET A 9 -2.04 14.08 -4.95
CA MET A 9 -2.51 13.47 -6.20
C MET A 9 -4.03 13.53 -6.34
N ALA A 10 -4.77 13.35 -5.24
CA ALA A 10 -6.22 13.49 -5.24
C ALA A 10 -6.66 14.94 -5.51
N ALA A 11 -6.02 15.92 -4.87
CA ALA A 11 -6.27 17.33 -5.12
C ALA A 11 -5.98 17.72 -6.57
N TRP A 12 -4.88 17.20 -7.14
CA TRP A 12 -4.57 17.36 -8.56
C TRP A 12 -5.62 16.70 -9.46
N GLY A 13 -6.12 15.51 -9.12
CA GLY A 13 -7.21 14.85 -9.85
C GLY A 13 -8.52 15.66 -9.85
N VAL A 14 -8.87 16.27 -8.71
CA VAL A 14 -10.02 17.18 -8.59
C VAL A 14 -9.82 18.44 -9.42
N ASP A 15 -8.63 19.04 -9.39
CA ASP A 15 -8.30 20.19 -10.24
C ASP A 15 -8.47 19.86 -11.73
N LYS A 16 -8.04 18.67 -12.15
CA LYS A 16 -8.22 18.20 -13.52
C LYS A 16 -9.67 17.95 -13.88
N TRP A 17 -10.49 17.49 -12.95
CA TRP A 17 -11.92 17.36 -13.17
C TRP A 17 -12.58 18.71 -13.47
N VAL A 18 -12.17 19.78 -12.77
CA VAL A 18 -12.70 21.13 -13.01
C VAL A 18 -12.20 21.72 -14.33
N ARG A 19 -10.91 21.53 -14.65
CA ARG A 19 -10.28 22.17 -15.82
C ARG A 19 -10.46 21.41 -17.14
N TYR A 20 -10.60 20.09 -17.10
CA TYR A 20 -10.64 19.23 -18.28
C TYR A 20 -11.71 18.12 -18.15
N PRO A 21 -12.99 18.47 -17.93
CA PRO A 21 -14.06 17.48 -17.73
C PRO A 21 -14.28 16.56 -18.95
N GLU A 22 -13.88 17.00 -20.14
CA GLU A 22 -14.00 16.27 -21.40
C GLU A 22 -13.05 15.09 -21.56
N ALA A 23 -12.04 14.93 -20.69
CA ALA A 23 -11.13 13.80 -20.79
C ALA A 23 -11.86 12.48 -20.48
N ARG A 24 -11.83 11.55 -21.44
CA ARG A 24 -12.47 10.24 -21.35
C ARG A 24 -11.43 9.12 -21.29
N ALA A 25 -11.75 8.09 -20.52
CA ALA A 25 -11.10 6.80 -20.60
C ALA A 25 -11.94 5.91 -21.52
N SER A 26 -11.36 5.43 -22.62
CA SER A 26 -11.98 4.40 -23.46
C SER A 26 -11.33 3.05 -23.18
N GLN A 27 -12.06 2.10 -22.60
CA GLN A 27 -11.57 0.73 -22.41
C GLN A 27 -12.70 -0.27 -22.65
N PHE A 28 -12.44 -1.29 -23.47
CA PHE A 28 -13.41 -2.32 -23.87
C PHE A 28 -14.72 -1.77 -24.49
N GLY A 29 -14.63 -0.66 -25.25
CA GLY A 29 -15.80 -0.03 -25.87
C GLY A 29 -16.67 0.79 -24.91
N PHE A 30 -16.32 0.86 -23.62
CA PHE A 30 -16.96 1.76 -22.66
C PHE A 30 -16.17 3.07 -22.57
N GLU A 31 -16.88 4.18 -22.71
CA GLU A 31 -16.36 5.53 -22.48
C GLU A 31 -16.89 6.04 -21.14
N ALA A 32 -15.98 6.34 -20.21
CA ALA A 32 -16.31 6.94 -18.94
C ALA A 32 -15.45 8.20 -18.71
N PRO A 33 -15.95 9.19 -17.94
CA PRO A 33 -15.13 10.29 -17.47
C PRO A 33 -13.89 9.74 -16.73
N LEU A 34 -12.69 10.13 -17.17
CA LEU A 34 -11.44 9.59 -16.65
C LEU A 34 -11.21 10.01 -15.19
N TRP A 35 -11.41 11.31 -14.92
CA TRP A 35 -11.00 11.93 -13.66
C TRP A 35 -11.72 11.40 -12.41
N PRO A 36 -13.05 11.14 -12.42
CA PRO A 36 -13.73 10.59 -11.25
C PRO A 36 -13.19 9.23 -10.84
N ALA A 37 -13.04 8.29 -11.78
CA ALA A 37 -12.55 6.95 -11.48
C ALA A 37 -11.09 6.99 -10.99
N PHE A 38 -10.25 7.78 -11.65
CA PHE A 38 -8.85 7.98 -11.25
C PHE A 38 -8.74 8.56 -9.84
N THR A 39 -9.49 9.62 -9.54
CA THR A 39 -9.43 10.31 -8.24
C THR A 39 -9.92 9.40 -7.11
N LEU A 40 -11.01 8.67 -7.33
CA LEU A 40 -11.52 7.69 -6.36
C LEU A 40 -10.52 6.57 -6.10
N PHE A 41 -9.86 6.07 -7.14
CA PHE A 41 -8.81 5.06 -6.99
C PHE A 41 -7.65 5.57 -6.14
N VAL A 42 -7.16 6.78 -6.41
CA VAL A 42 -6.08 7.41 -5.63
C VAL A 42 -6.49 7.57 -4.16
N LEU A 43 -7.71 8.04 -3.90
CA LEU A 43 -8.23 8.19 -2.53
C LEU A 43 -8.30 6.84 -1.81
N ALA A 44 -8.84 5.81 -2.45
CA ALA A 44 -8.96 4.47 -1.87
C ALA A 44 -7.58 3.85 -1.57
N ALA A 45 -6.66 3.88 -2.53
CA ALA A 45 -5.30 3.37 -2.35
C ALA A 45 -4.55 4.11 -1.22
N THR A 46 -4.72 5.43 -1.15
CA THR A 46 -4.13 6.26 -0.09
C THR A 46 -4.67 5.85 1.28
N ALA A 47 -6.00 5.74 1.41
CA ALA A 47 -6.64 5.35 2.66
C ALA A 47 -6.18 3.96 3.13
N VAL A 48 -6.09 2.98 2.22
CA VAL A 48 -5.59 1.65 2.53
C VAL A 48 -4.13 1.69 2.99
N GLY A 49 -3.25 2.38 2.26
CA GLY A 49 -1.84 2.47 2.64
C GLY A 49 -1.62 3.17 3.98
N VAL A 50 -2.34 4.27 4.24
CA VAL A 50 -2.31 4.96 5.54
C VAL A 50 -2.80 4.04 6.66
N ARG A 51 -3.91 3.32 6.44
CA ARG A 51 -4.44 2.38 7.44
C ARG A 51 -3.46 1.27 7.77
N LEU A 52 -2.80 0.68 6.76
CA LEU A 52 -1.81 -0.37 6.96
C LEU A 52 -0.61 0.14 7.76
N LEU A 53 -0.11 1.33 7.42
CA LEU A 53 0.99 1.97 8.15
C LEU A 53 0.60 2.29 9.61
N TRP A 54 -0.63 2.74 9.83
CA TRP A 54 -1.15 3.00 11.17
C TRP A 54 -1.21 1.73 12.02
N ILE A 55 -1.73 0.64 11.44
CA ILE A 55 -1.77 -0.67 12.10
C ILE A 55 -0.36 -1.15 12.44
N ALA A 56 0.57 -1.02 11.50
CA ALA A 56 1.97 -1.39 11.74
C ALA A 56 2.61 -0.56 12.85
N ALA A 57 2.36 0.76 12.87
CA ALA A 57 2.85 1.64 13.93
C ALA A 57 2.29 1.25 15.31
N GLY A 58 0.98 0.97 15.40
CA GLY A 58 0.35 0.50 16.64
C GLY A 58 0.96 -0.81 17.14
N ARG A 59 1.19 -1.78 16.26
CA ARG A 59 1.84 -3.05 16.62
C ARG A 59 3.26 -2.86 17.16
N VAL A 60 4.03 -1.93 16.60
CA VAL A 60 5.37 -1.59 17.10
C VAL A 60 5.29 -0.91 18.47
N GLU A 61 4.31 -0.02 18.67
CA GLU A 61 4.06 0.63 19.97
C GLU A 61 3.64 -0.39 21.05
N ASP A 62 2.86 -1.41 20.67
CA ASP A 62 2.50 -2.56 21.50
C ASP A 62 3.68 -3.52 21.78
N GLY A 63 4.87 -3.23 21.23
CA GLY A 63 6.11 -3.97 21.48
C GLY A 63 6.35 -5.15 20.55
N GLU A 64 5.59 -5.31 19.47
CA GLU A 64 5.88 -6.34 18.47
C GLU A 64 7.11 -5.97 17.63
N ASP A 65 8.11 -6.86 17.62
CA ASP A 65 9.22 -6.77 16.67
C ASP A 65 8.77 -7.34 15.31
N LEU A 66 8.29 -6.45 14.44
CA LEU A 66 7.86 -6.77 13.08
C LEU A 66 8.98 -7.36 12.20
N PHE A 67 10.26 -7.24 12.59
CA PHE A 67 11.42 -7.74 11.86
C PHE A 67 12.04 -9.01 12.47
N ALA A 68 11.77 -9.33 13.75
CA ALA A 68 12.21 -10.57 14.39
C ALA A 68 11.79 -11.82 13.60
N GLN A 69 10.60 -11.80 12.99
CA GLN A 69 10.09 -12.92 12.21
C GLN A 69 10.85 -13.15 10.90
N ARG A 70 11.45 -12.11 10.31
CA ARG A 70 12.24 -12.21 9.07
C ARG A 70 13.63 -12.81 9.33
N HIS A 71 14.22 -12.55 10.50
CA HIS A 71 15.52 -13.11 10.89
C HIS A 71 15.45 -14.55 11.43
N ARG A 72 14.24 -15.07 11.70
CA ARG A 72 14.05 -16.45 12.18
C ARG A 72 13.97 -17.51 11.07
N ARG A 73 14.34 -17.18 9.83
CA ARG A 73 14.53 -18.20 8.77
C ARG A 73 16.01 -18.59 8.67
N ARG A 74 16.31 -19.78 9.20
CA ARG A 74 17.54 -20.58 9.14
C ARG A 74 18.71 -20.16 10.04
N ARG A 75 18.65 -20.61 11.29
CA ARG A 75 19.78 -21.38 11.83
C ARG A 75 19.43 -22.84 11.56
N SER A 76 20.09 -23.45 10.59
CA SER A 76 20.03 -24.90 10.37
C SER A 76 20.36 -25.56 11.70
N ASP A 77 19.50 -26.45 12.19
CA ASP A 77 19.85 -27.28 13.34
C ASP A 77 21.17 -28.01 13.02
N PRO A 78 22.15 -28.00 13.94
CA PRO A 78 23.34 -28.82 13.75
C PRO A 78 22.90 -30.29 13.68
N PRO A 79 23.49 -31.11 12.79
CA PRO A 79 23.20 -32.53 12.77
C PRO A 79 23.51 -33.16 14.14
N PRO A 80 22.70 -34.13 14.60
CA PRO A 80 22.94 -34.80 15.88
C PRO A 80 24.34 -35.45 15.88
N PRO A 81 25.02 -35.47 17.04
CA PRO A 81 26.35 -36.08 17.14
C PRO A 81 26.28 -37.57 16.76
N PRO A 82 27.36 -38.13 16.18
CA PRO A 82 27.40 -39.56 15.87
C PRO A 82 27.26 -40.38 17.15
N GLU A 83 26.28 -41.27 17.19
CA GLU A 83 26.18 -42.32 18.19
C GLU A 83 27.42 -43.21 18.04
N SER A 84 28.25 -43.21 19.07
CA SER A 84 29.39 -44.12 19.19
C SER A 84 28.91 -45.41 19.84
N GLU A 85 28.76 -46.48 19.06
CA GLU A 85 28.91 -47.88 19.48
C GLU A 85 29.21 -48.78 18.27
#